data_AF-A0A5P0YZQ5-F1
#
_entry.id   AF-A0A5P0YZQ5-F1
#
_cell.length_a   1.000
_cell.length_b   1.000
_cell.length_c   1.000
_cell.angle_alpha   90.00
_cell.angle_beta   90.00
_cell.angle_gamma   90.00
#
_symmetry.space_group_name_H-M   'P 1'
#
loop_
_entity.id
_entity.type
_entity.pdbx_description
1 polymer ?
#
loop_
_entity_poly.entity_id
_entity_poly.type
_entity_poly.pdbx_seq_one_letter_code
_entity_poly.pdbx_strand_id
1 'polypeptide(L)'
;MSFKVYPPDIRDYGVMVERAAGHTQQAKAFLDKLPELRTSAAMSKLWGAVTELHEEQREKAGTALKAYRRALAASAAELERSSKYYAETDDKEAAALDSTYPASKRSAPPQPGVTEAAASNKLILDAEDPLAAFDRRGDYTFRERLDLQHRQDAMTDALNESGLAALRESVGNVLDFFSPTMWVNEIIYIFTNRNLLDEMAHWVTGDWESFEECAKGWESLATFCSNVSTNLSTGNNALSVSWNGNAADSAWHYFDSLTSKLKEAEEAFSTLYSHYNKIAEQIAGFVNHLKAVVSLIVDLALIIALEMILASKAAASVVGAPAAAALMAAIAYKVVRIISLHQSAETALLGLFVTLNAIRQTGTEHLEQQIRAIRDFPVPGKSYDHKAV
;
A
#
# COMPACT_ATOMS: atom_id res chain seq x y z
N MET A 1 5.97 33.53 -33.95
CA MET A 1 6.62 32.31 -34.47
C MET A 1 6.05 32.03 -35.85
N SER A 2 6.81 31.41 -36.76
CA SER A 2 6.27 30.95 -38.04
C SER A 2 5.47 29.67 -37.84
N PHE A 3 4.25 29.60 -38.40
CA PHE A 3 3.46 28.37 -38.43
C PHE A 3 4.20 27.29 -39.22
N LYS A 4 4.23 26.06 -38.67
CA LYS A 4 4.80 24.88 -39.31
C LYS A 4 4.11 23.65 -38.75
N VAL A 5 3.71 22.71 -39.59
CA VAL A 5 3.14 21.45 -39.14
C VAL A 5 3.60 20.31 -40.02
N TYR A 6 3.93 19.17 -39.40
CA TYR A 6 4.14 17.91 -40.09
C TYR A 6 3.10 16.90 -39.58
N PRO A 7 1.98 16.70 -40.31
CA PRO A 7 0.86 15.86 -39.85
C PRO A 7 1.21 14.43 -39.43
N PRO A 8 2.17 13.72 -40.09
CA PRO A 8 2.58 12.39 -39.66
C PRO A 8 3.11 12.34 -38.23
N ASP A 9 3.86 13.35 -37.76
CA ASP A 9 4.37 13.38 -36.40
C ASP A 9 3.24 13.59 -35.37
N ILE A 10 2.22 14.39 -35.69
CA ILE A 10 1.03 14.54 -34.83
C ILE A 10 0.33 13.18 -34.68
N ARG A 11 0.16 12.45 -35.79
CA ARG A 11 -0.44 11.10 -35.78
C ARG A 11 0.40 10.15 -34.94
N ASP A 12 1.71 10.12 -35.14
CA ASP A 12 2.60 9.17 -34.47
C ASP A 12 2.64 9.45 -32.95
N TYR A 13 2.61 10.72 -32.53
CA TYR A 13 2.39 11.08 -31.13
C TYR A 13 1.00 10.63 -30.63
N GLY A 14 -0.05 10.79 -31.44
CA GLY A 14 -1.39 10.28 -31.16
C GLY A 14 -1.41 8.78 -30.87
N VAL A 15 -0.68 7.99 -31.67
CA VAL A 15 -0.53 6.54 -31.47
C VAL A 15 0.19 6.24 -30.14
N MET A 16 1.23 7.00 -29.77
CA MET A 16 1.88 6.86 -28.45
C MET A 16 0.89 7.14 -27.30
N VAL A 17 0.09 8.20 -27.40
CA VAL A 17 -0.95 8.53 -26.40
C VAL A 17 -2.02 7.43 -26.33
N GLU A 18 -2.40 6.84 -27.46
CA GLU A 18 -3.33 5.71 -27.51
C GLU A 18 -2.75 4.46 -26.81
N ARG A 19 -1.48 4.14 -27.08
CA ARG A 19 -0.76 3.05 -26.38
C ARG A 19 -0.73 3.29 -24.88
N ALA A 20 -0.44 4.52 -24.44
CA ALA A 20 -0.47 4.89 -23.03
C ALA A 20 -1.85 4.62 -22.40
N ALA A 21 -2.95 4.94 -23.09
CA ALA A 21 -4.30 4.61 -22.63
C ALA A 21 -4.50 3.08 -22.51
N GLY A 22 -4.00 2.31 -23.49
CA GLY A 22 -3.98 0.85 -23.45
C GLY A 22 -3.20 0.31 -22.25
N HIS A 23 -2.01 0.86 -21.96
CA HIS A 23 -1.22 0.48 -20.80
C HIS A 23 -1.91 0.84 -19.48
N THR A 24 -2.61 1.99 -19.40
CA THR A 24 -3.41 2.33 -18.20
C THR A 24 -4.55 1.34 -17.96
N GLN A 25 -5.17 0.79 -19.02
CA GLN A 25 -6.16 -0.28 -18.87
C GLN A 25 -5.51 -1.55 -18.28
N GLN A 26 -4.28 -1.87 -18.70
CA GLN A 26 -3.53 -3.00 -18.16
C GLN A 26 -3.11 -2.77 -16.71
N ALA A 27 -2.71 -1.56 -16.34
CA ALA A 27 -2.45 -1.18 -14.94
C ALA A 27 -3.67 -1.37 -14.05
N LYS A 28 -4.87 -1.03 -14.54
CA LYS A 28 -6.12 -1.28 -13.83
C LYS A 28 -6.44 -2.77 -13.74
N ALA A 29 -6.13 -3.56 -14.77
CA ALA A 29 -6.26 -5.02 -14.71
C ALA A 29 -5.23 -5.67 -13.76
N PHE A 30 -4.03 -5.09 -13.63
CA PHE A 30 -3.02 -5.49 -12.64
C PHE A 30 -3.52 -5.23 -11.21
N LEU A 31 -4.04 -4.03 -10.94
CA LEU A 31 -4.67 -3.69 -9.64
C LEU A 31 -5.82 -4.66 -9.28
N ASP A 32 -6.63 -5.05 -10.27
CA ASP A 32 -7.72 -6.03 -10.09
C ASP A 32 -7.21 -7.46 -9.82
N LYS A 33 -5.96 -7.77 -10.17
CA LYS A 33 -5.33 -9.08 -9.93
C LYS A 33 -4.51 -9.14 -8.65
N LEU A 34 -4.25 -8.01 -7.99
CA LEU A 34 -3.62 -8.01 -6.67
C LEU A 34 -4.46 -8.87 -5.70
N PRO A 35 -3.82 -9.57 -4.76
CA PRO A 35 -4.50 -10.45 -3.81
C PRO A 35 -5.66 -9.75 -3.09
N GLU A 36 -6.77 -10.46 -2.94
CA GLU A 36 -7.84 -10.03 -2.05
C GLU A 36 -7.41 -10.28 -0.61
N LEU A 37 -7.32 -9.22 0.19
CA LEU A 37 -7.09 -9.37 1.63
C LEU A 37 -8.40 -9.84 2.28
N ARG A 38 -8.56 -11.15 2.44
CA ARG A 38 -9.80 -11.73 2.99
C ARG A 38 -9.85 -11.56 4.50
N THR A 39 -11.01 -11.14 5.00
CA THR A 39 -11.39 -11.33 6.40
C THR A 39 -12.16 -12.64 6.54
N SER A 40 -11.82 -13.44 7.54
CA SER A 40 -12.74 -14.47 8.04
C SER A 40 -13.43 -13.90 9.28
N ALA A 41 -14.65 -14.35 9.58
CA ALA A 41 -15.39 -13.92 10.77
C ALA A 41 -14.66 -14.22 12.10
N ALA A 42 -13.59 -15.03 12.05
CA ALA A 42 -12.72 -15.38 13.17
C ALA A 42 -11.42 -14.53 13.24
N MET A 43 -11.20 -13.58 12.32
CA MET A 43 -9.95 -12.81 12.25
C MET A 43 -9.91 -11.62 13.19
N SER A 44 -8.69 -11.19 13.53
CA SER A 44 -8.40 -10.06 14.40
C SER A 44 -9.10 -8.76 13.98
N LYS A 45 -9.53 -7.96 14.96
CA LYS A 45 -10.01 -6.58 14.69
C LYS A 45 -8.97 -5.73 13.95
N LEU A 46 -7.69 -5.99 14.22
CA LEU A 46 -6.56 -5.32 13.57
C LEU A 46 -6.53 -5.63 12.06
N TRP A 47 -6.63 -6.92 11.71
CA TRP A 47 -6.67 -7.37 10.33
C TRP A 47 -7.89 -6.81 9.60
N GLY A 48 -9.07 -6.81 10.25
CA GLY A 48 -10.27 -6.18 9.68
C GLY A 48 -10.08 -4.70 9.32
N ALA A 49 -9.36 -3.94 10.15
CA ALA A 49 -9.05 -2.54 9.85
C ALA A 49 -8.05 -2.40 8.67
N VAL A 50 -7.07 -3.29 8.58
CA VAL A 50 -6.10 -3.34 7.48
C VAL A 50 -6.78 -3.67 6.15
N THR A 51 -7.68 -4.64 6.14
CA THR A 51 -8.42 -5.06 4.94
C THR A 51 -9.35 -3.96 4.46
N GLU A 52 -10.08 -3.29 5.36
CA GLU A 52 -10.98 -2.19 5.01
C GLU A 52 -10.20 -1.01 4.40
N LEU A 53 -9.05 -0.66 5.01
CA LEU A 53 -8.15 0.35 4.46
C LEU A 53 -7.72 -0.02 3.04
N HIS A 54 -7.29 -1.27 2.83
CA HIS A 54 -6.84 -1.73 1.52
C HIS A 54 -7.93 -1.65 0.45
N GLU A 55 -9.13 -2.15 0.74
CA GLU A 55 -10.26 -2.13 -0.18
C GLU A 55 -10.62 -0.70 -0.61
N GLU A 56 -10.66 0.23 0.34
CA GLU A 56 -10.94 1.64 0.06
C GLU A 56 -9.88 2.26 -0.87
N GLN A 57 -8.59 2.02 -0.60
CA GLN A 57 -7.50 2.53 -1.45
C GLN A 57 -7.55 1.91 -2.85
N ARG A 58 -7.85 0.61 -2.94
CA ARG A 58 -7.96 -0.13 -4.22
C ARG A 58 -9.08 0.41 -5.09
N GLU A 59 -10.26 0.68 -4.52
CA GLU A 59 -11.39 1.24 -5.27
C GLU A 59 -11.05 2.63 -5.84
N LYS A 60 -10.45 3.49 -5.02
CA LYS A 60 -10.05 4.85 -5.41
C LYS A 60 -8.97 4.83 -6.49
N ALA A 61 -7.94 4.01 -6.32
CA ALA A 61 -6.90 3.82 -7.33
C ALA A 61 -7.47 3.35 -8.67
N GLY A 62 -8.38 2.37 -8.64
CA GLY A 62 -9.05 1.87 -9.84
C GLY A 62 -9.90 2.95 -10.53
N THR A 63 -10.50 3.86 -9.77
CA THR A 63 -11.24 5.02 -10.29
C THR A 63 -10.30 6.03 -10.95
N ALA A 64 -9.17 6.34 -10.32
CA ALA A 64 -8.16 7.24 -10.88
C ALA A 64 -7.61 6.70 -12.21
N LEU A 65 -7.19 5.43 -12.26
CA LEU A 65 -6.68 4.79 -13.48
C LEU A 65 -7.70 4.80 -14.63
N LYS A 66 -8.99 4.56 -14.34
CA LYS A 66 -10.05 4.69 -15.34
C LYS A 66 -10.18 6.11 -15.89
N ALA A 67 -9.98 7.13 -15.05
CA ALA A 67 -10.04 8.52 -15.47
C ALA A 67 -8.83 8.91 -16.34
N TYR A 68 -7.60 8.53 -15.96
CA TYR A 68 -6.41 8.72 -16.81
C TYR A 68 -6.58 8.05 -18.17
N ARG A 69 -7.07 6.81 -18.21
CA ARG A 69 -7.33 6.12 -19.47
C ARG A 69 -8.29 6.89 -20.37
N ARG A 70 -9.37 7.44 -19.80
CA ARG A 70 -10.36 8.22 -20.56
C ARG A 70 -9.76 9.51 -21.11
N ALA A 71 -8.97 10.23 -20.31
CA ALA A 71 -8.29 11.43 -20.75
C ALA A 71 -7.33 11.12 -21.91
N LEU A 72 -6.45 10.14 -21.74
CA LEU A 72 -5.49 9.71 -22.77
C LEU A 72 -6.19 9.26 -24.06
N ALA A 73 -7.22 8.43 -23.98
CA ALA A 73 -7.94 7.96 -25.16
C ALA A 73 -8.64 9.11 -25.92
N ALA A 74 -9.20 10.08 -25.20
CA ALA A 74 -9.80 11.26 -25.82
C ALA A 74 -8.74 12.15 -26.49
N SER A 75 -7.58 12.33 -25.84
CA SER A 75 -6.46 13.08 -26.40
C SER A 75 -5.87 12.42 -27.64
N ALA A 76 -5.77 11.08 -27.67
CA ALA A 76 -5.32 10.35 -28.85
C ALA A 76 -6.27 10.56 -30.04
N ALA A 77 -7.59 10.44 -29.82
CA ALA A 77 -8.59 10.67 -30.85
C ALA A 77 -8.57 12.12 -31.36
N GLU A 78 -8.29 13.10 -30.49
CA GLU A 78 -8.12 14.49 -30.89
C GLU A 78 -6.88 14.69 -31.76
N LEU A 79 -5.73 14.14 -31.38
CA LEU A 79 -4.50 14.20 -32.18
C LEU A 79 -4.69 13.56 -33.56
N GLU A 80 -5.41 12.43 -33.64
CA GLU A 80 -5.75 11.80 -34.91
C GLU A 80 -6.58 12.73 -35.80
N ARG A 81 -7.61 13.38 -35.23
CA ARG A 81 -8.42 14.37 -35.95
C ARG A 81 -7.56 15.56 -36.40
N SER A 82 -6.76 16.15 -35.52
CA SER A 82 -5.88 17.27 -35.85
C SER A 82 -4.89 16.92 -36.95
N SER A 83 -4.31 15.71 -36.91
CA SER A 83 -3.42 15.21 -37.96
C SER A 83 -4.13 15.12 -39.32
N LYS A 84 -5.35 14.55 -39.36
CA LYS A 84 -6.15 14.47 -40.60
C LYS A 84 -6.46 15.86 -41.16
N TYR A 85 -6.90 16.78 -40.30
CA TYR A 85 -7.16 18.17 -40.69
C TYR A 85 -5.94 18.81 -41.36
N TYR A 86 -4.78 18.79 -40.70
CA TYR A 86 -3.57 19.39 -41.26
C TYR A 86 -3.02 18.67 -42.49
N ALA A 87 -3.38 17.40 -42.72
CA ALA A 87 -3.01 16.67 -43.93
C ALA A 87 -3.90 17.05 -45.14
N GLU A 88 -5.13 17.50 -44.90
CA GLU A 88 -6.13 17.80 -45.92
C GLU A 88 -6.26 19.32 -46.20
N THR A 89 -5.86 20.17 -45.26
CA THR A 89 -5.92 21.64 -45.36
C THR A 89 -4.63 22.24 -45.91
N ASP A 90 -4.73 23.29 -46.73
CA ASP A 90 -3.54 24.00 -47.23
C ASP A 90 -2.86 24.83 -46.13
N ASP A 91 -1.55 25.07 -46.28
CA ASP A 91 -0.74 25.76 -45.27
C ASP A 91 -1.25 27.15 -44.90
N LYS A 92 -1.88 27.89 -45.83
CA LYS A 92 -2.39 29.24 -45.55
C LYS A 92 -3.66 29.18 -44.73
N GLU A 93 -4.57 28.27 -45.06
CA GLU A 93 -5.80 28.06 -44.30
C GLU A 93 -5.49 27.51 -42.89
N ALA A 94 -4.56 26.55 -42.79
CA ALA A 94 -4.10 26.02 -41.52
C ALA A 94 -3.45 27.10 -40.63
N ALA A 95 -2.60 27.97 -41.21
CA ALA A 95 -2.02 29.11 -40.51
C ALA A 95 -3.07 30.16 -40.10
N ALA A 96 -4.07 30.40 -40.95
CA ALA A 96 -5.18 31.30 -40.64
C ALA A 96 -5.99 30.77 -39.44
N LEU A 97 -6.29 29.47 -39.40
CA LEU A 97 -6.97 28.86 -38.27
C LEU A 97 -6.11 28.90 -36.99
N ASP A 98 -4.82 28.60 -37.08
CA ASP A 98 -3.87 28.66 -35.95
C ASP A 98 -3.83 30.06 -35.33
N SER A 99 -3.96 31.12 -36.14
CA SER A 99 -4.02 32.51 -35.64
C SER A 99 -5.24 32.81 -34.75
N THR A 100 -6.28 31.96 -34.77
CA THR A 100 -7.47 32.11 -33.93
C THR A 100 -7.30 31.55 -32.51
N TYR A 101 -6.19 30.87 -32.23
CA TYR A 101 -5.82 30.39 -30.90
C TYR A 101 -5.13 31.49 -30.08
N PRO A 102 -5.16 31.42 -28.74
CA PRO A 102 -4.42 32.34 -27.90
C PRO A 102 -2.94 32.40 -28.29
N ALA A 103 -2.37 33.60 -28.29
CA ALA A 103 -0.97 33.80 -28.67
C ALA A 103 -0.04 32.95 -27.79
N SER A 104 0.88 32.25 -28.44
CA SER A 104 1.92 31.45 -27.79
C SER A 104 2.67 32.25 -26.72
N LYS A 105 2.82 31.64 -25.55
CA LYS A 105 3.74 32.09 -24.49
C LYS A 105 4.97 31.18 -24.39
N ARG A 106 5.09 30.18 -25.26
CA ARG A 106 6.17 29.22 -25.21
C ARG A 106 7.47 29.91 -25.59
N SER A 107 8.53 29.69 -24.83
CA SER A 107 9.88 30.08 -25.27
C SER A 107 10.25 29.24 -26.49
N ALA A 108 11.02 29.79 -27.44
CA ALA A 108 11.46 29.04 -28.61
C ALA A 108 11.99 27.64 -28.19
N PRO A 109 11.61 26.55 -28.88
CA PRO A 109 11.93 25.20 -28.43
C PRO A 109 13.45 25.03 -28.21
N PRO A 110 13.87 24.40 -27.11
CA PRO A 110 15.28 24.19 -26.85
C PRO A 110 15.82 23.12 -27.81
N GLN A 111 16.50 23.53 -28.87
CA GLN A 111 17.90 23.21 -29.17
C GLN A 111 18.23 23.26 -30.68
N PRO A 112 19.33 23.94 -31.06
CA PRO A 112 20.05 23.63 -32.30
C PRO A 112 20.71 22.25 -32.17
N GLY A 113 20.28 21.27 -32.97
CA GLY A 113 21.01 19.98 -33.11
C GLY A 113 20.17 18.72 -33.27
N VAL A 114 18.86 18.75 -32.98
CA VAL A 114 17.98 17.59 -33.23
C VAL A 114 17.40 17.70 -34.64
N THR A 115 17.68 16.71 -35.49
CA THR A 115 17.09 16.64 -36.83
C THR A 115 15.64 16.17 -36.75
N GLU A 116 14.80 16.57 -37.70
CA GLU A 116 13.40 16.11 -37.78
C GLU A 116 13.30 14.58 -37.77
N ALA A 117 14.17 13.88 -38.51
CA ALA A 117 14.21 12.42 -38.53
C ALA A 117 14.51 11.81 -37.15
N ALA A 118 15.38 12.43 -36.35
CA ALA A 118 15.65 11.98 -35.00
C ALA A 118 14.48 12.25 -34.04
N ALA A 119 13.70 13.30 -34.27
CA ALA A 119 12.48 13.59 -33.51
C ALA A 119 11.36 12.60 -33.85
N SER A 120 11.10 12.33 -35.14
CA SER A 120 10.07 11.36 -35.56
C SER A 120 10.33 9.95 -35.01
N ASN A 121 11.59 9.49 -34.96
CA ASN A 121 11.92 8.19 -34.35
C ASN A 121 11.51 8.10 -32.86
N LYS A 122 11.58 9.21 -32.12
CA LYS A 122 11.15 9.27 -30.71
C LYS A 122 9.64 9.28 -30.52
N LEU A 123 8.86 9.54 -31.57
CA LEU A 123 7.39 9.48 -31.53
C LEU A 123 6.87 8.06 -31.76
N ILE A 124 7.66 7.24 -32.46
CA ILE A 124 7.30 5.85 -32.77
C ILE A 124 7.60 4.95 -31.58
N LEU A 125 8.76 5.15 -30.93
CA LEU A 125 9.25 4.30 -29.86
C LEU A 125 8.97 4.89 -28.48
N ASP A 126 8.54 4.02 -27.56
CA ASP A 126 8.46 4.37 -26.13
C ASP A 126 9.89 4.45 -25.56
N ALA A 127 10.17 5.48 -24.75
CA ALA A 127 11.47 5.66 -24.11
C ALA A 127 11.69 4.63 -22.98
N GLU A 128 10.60 4.30 -22.29
CA GLU A 128 10.52 3.31 -21.21
C GLU A 128 9.39 2.32 -21.52
N ASP A 129 9.53 1.06 -21.12
CA ASP A 129 8.40 0.11 -21.13
C ASP A 129 7.58 0.28 -19.84
N PRO A 130 6.34 0.82 -19.89
CA PRO A 130 5.53 0.98 -18.69
C PRO A 130 5.11 -0.34 -18.07
N LEU A 131 4.98 -1.42 -18.85
CA LEU A 131 4.48 -2.71 -18.39
C LEU A 131 5.56 -3.54 -17.69
N ALA A 132 6.84 -3.30 -18.00
CA ALA A 132 7.96 -3.87 -17.26
C ALA A 132 7.93 -3.55 -15.75
N ALA A 133 7.18 -2.53 -15.33
CA ALA A 133 6.92 -2.23 -13.92
C ALA A 133 6.20 -3.39 -13.20
N PHE A 134 5.40 -4.19 -13.90
CA PHE A 134 4.62 -5.28 -13.33
C PHE A 134 5.37 -6.62 -13.24
N ASP A 135 6.53 -6.73 -13.89
CA ASP A 135 7.37 -7.93 -13.86
C ASP A 135 8.33 -7.96 -12.66
N ARG A 136 8.47 -6.84 -11.94
CA ARG A 136 9.33 -6.74 -10.75
C ARG A 136 8.71 -7.49 -9.57
N ARG A 137 8.92 -8.80 -9.52
CA ARG A 137 8.77 -9.58 -8.27
C ARG A 137 9.92 -9.18 -7.34
N GLY A 138 9.68 -8.17 -6.51
CA GLY A 138 10.69 -7.57 -5.63
C GLY A 138 11.26 -8.51 -4.55
N ASP A 139 12.51 -8.22 -4.21
CA ASP A 139 13.46 -8.86 -3.28
C ASP A 139 12.93 -9.07 -1.84
N TYR A 140 13.48 -10.07 -1.13
CA TYR A 140 12.92 -10.82 0.00
C TYR A 140 12.90 -10.13 1.38
N THR A 141 13.28 -8.85 1.48
CA THR A 141 13.55 -8.20 2.78
C THR A 141 12.31 -7.96 3.66
N PHE A 142 11.10 -8.01 3.11
CA PHE A 142 9.87 -7.87 3.89
C PHE A 142 9.45 -9.18 4.56
N ARG A 143 9.63 -10.32 3.88
CA ARG A 143 9.38 -11.67 4.43
C ARG A 143 10.23 -11.95 5.69
N GLU A 144 11.49 -11.52 5.71
CA GLU A 144 12.36 -11.66 6.90
C GLU A 144 11.88 -10.81 8.09
N ARG A 145 11.20 -9.67 7.84
CA ARG A 145 10.69 -8.79 8.90
C ARG A 145 9.37 -9.28 9.50
N LEU A 146 8.63 -10.08 8.74
CA LEU A 146 7.26 -10.50 9.08
C LEU A 146 7.12 -12.01 9.21
N ASP A 147 8.18 -12.73 9.58
CA ASP A 147 8.15 -14.17 9.91
C ASP A 147 7.40 -14.44 11.22
N LEU A 148 6.12 -14.04 11.22
CA LEU A 148 5.15 -14.17 12.30
C LEU A 148 4.84 -15.64 12.55
N GLN A 149 4.97 -16.49 11.51
CA GLN A 149 4.77 -17.91 11.61
C GLN A 149 5.89 -18.58 12.43
N HIS A 150 7.18 -18.36 12.13
CA HIS A 150 8.26 -18.83 13.03
C HIS A 150 8.16 -18.23 14.42
N ARG A 151 7.62 -17.02 14.57
CA ARG A 151 7.47 -16.38 15.88
C ARG A 151 6.36 -17.00 16.70
N GLN A 152 5.27 -17.41 16.08
CA GLN A 152 4.20 -18.19 16.67
C GLN A 152 4.69 -19.59 17.06
N ASP A 153 5.48 -20.23 16.20
CA ASP A 153 6.10 -21.53 16.48
C ASP A 153 7.12 -21.42 17.63
N ALA A 154 7.97 -20.40 17.64
CA ALA A 154 8.92 -20.15 18.72
C ALA A 154 8.24 -19.79 20.06
N MET A 155 7.05 -19.18 20.03
CA MET A 155 6.23 -18.97 21.24
C MET A 155 5.69 -20.32 21.76
N THR A 156 5.28 -21.20 20.85
CA THR A 156 4.84 -22.57 21.15
C THR A 156 5.96 -23.45 21.68
N ASP A 157 7.18 -23.31 21.16
CA ASP A 157 8.36 -24.05 21.61
C ASP A 157 8.86 -23.57 22.99
N ALA A 158 8.85 -22.26 23.25
CA ALA A 158 9.17 -21.70 24.55
C ALA A 158 8.21 -22.18 25.66
N LEU A 159 6.94 -22.46 25.31
CA LEU A 159 5.95 -23.05 26.22
C LEU A 159 6.25 -24.52 26.55
N ASN A 160 6.99 -25.23 25.70
CA ASN A 160 7.23 -26.67 25.82
C ASN A 160 8.54 -27.01 26.54
N GLU A 161 9.65 -26.32 26.31
CA GLU A 161 10.96 -26.77 26.81
C GLU A 161 11.26 -26.43 28.29
N SER A 162 10.84 -25.25 28.79
CA SER A 162 11.24 -24.77 30.12
C SER A 162 10.20 -25.03 31.22
N GLY A 163 8.90 -24.94 30.91
CA GLY A 163 7.82 -25.09 31.90
C GLY A 163 7.58 -26.53 32.37
N LEU A 164 7.81 -27.52 31.49
CA LEU A 164 7.54 -28.93 31.76
C LEU A 164 8.48 -29.55 32.79
N ALA A 165 9.77 -29.17 32.80
CA ALA A 165 10.76 -29.80 33.66
C ALA A 165 10.51 -29.51 35.16
N ALA A 166 10.22 -28.27 35.52
CA ALA A 166 10.00 -27.85 36.91
C ALA A 166 8.65 -28.31 37.51
N LEU A 167 7.62 -28.43 36.67
CA LEU A 167 6.30 -28.92 37.07
C LEU A 167 6.26 -30.46 37.18
N ARG A 168 6.97 -31.17 36.30
CA ARG A 168 7.02 -32.65 36.29
C ARG A 168 7.73 -33.22 37.51
N GLU A 169 8.74 -32.53 38.04
CA GLU A 169 9.45 -32.93 39.26
C GLU A 169 8.62 -32.72 40.55
N SER A 170 7.67 -31.77 40.54
CA SER A 170 6.90 -31.39 41.73
C SER A 170 5.50 -32.01 41.85
N VAL A 171 4.90 -32.49 40.75
CA VAL A 171 3.48 -32.93 40.72
C VAL A 171 3.23 -34.18 39.85
N GLY A 172 4.18 -35.13 39.88
CA GLY A 172 4.33 -36.25 38.93
C GLY A 172 3.15 -37.19 38.61
N ASN A 173 1.94 -36.98 39.13
CA ASN A 173 0.74 -37.77 38.81
C ASN A 173 -0.45 -36.95 38.27
N VAL A 174 -0.41 -35.61 38.28
CA VAL A 174 -1.56 -34.74 37.88
C VAL A 174 -1.39 -34.18 36.45
N LEU A 175 -0.16 -34.16 35.93
CA LEU A 175 0.19 -33.55 34.65
C LEU A 175 0.04 -34.48 33.43
N ASP A 176 -0.22 -35.77 33.62
CA ASP A 176 -0.31 -36.74 32.52
C ASP A 176 -1.57 -36.59 31.64
N PHE A 177 -2.46 -35.63 31.94
CA PHE A 177 -3.74 -35.46 31.24
C PHE A 177 -3.86 -34.20 30.36
N PHE A 178 -2.99 -33.20 30.47
CA PHE A 178 -3.16 -31.90 29.77
C PHE A 178 -1.85 -31.26 29.31
N SER A 179 -1.87 -30.51 28.19
CA SER A 179 -0.69 -29.77 27.72
C SER A 179 -0.36 -28.57 28.63
N PRO A 180 0.91 -28.17 28.78
CA PRO A 180 1.33 -27.03 29.62
C PRO A 180 0.61 -25.72 29.29
N THR A 181 0.38 -25.46 27.99
CA THR A 181 -0.36 -24.29 27.50
C THR A 181 -1.80 -24.27 28.02
N MET A 182 -2.45 -25.44 28.12
CA MET A 182 -3.80 -25.55 28.69
C MET A 182 -3.80 -25.19 30.18
N TRP A 183 -2.81 -25.67 30.94
CA TRP A 183 -2.69 -25.36 32.37
C TRP A 183 -2.41 -23.88 32.65
N VAL A 184 -1.50 -23.27 31.89
CA VAL A 184 -1.22 -21.83 32.00
C VAL A 184 -2.49 -21.03 31.72
N ASN A 185 -3.23 -21.42 30.68
CA ASN A 185 -4.47 -20.75 30.33
C ASN A 185 -5.54 -20.90 31.42
N GLU A 186 -5.66 -22.08 32.03
CA GLU A 186 -6.59 -22.31 33.13
C GLU A 186 -6.23 -21.53 34.40
N ILE A 187 -4.94 -21.43 34.75
CA ILE A 187 -4.52 -20.61 35.90
C ILE A 187 -4.85 -19.14 35.65
N ILE A 188 -4.57 -18.63 34.45
CA ILE A 188 -4.93 -17.27 34.06
C ILE A 188 -6.46 -17.11 34.13
N TYR A 189 -7.22 -18.08 33.63
CA TYR A 189 -8.68 -18.06 33.66
C TYR A 189 -9.23 -18.07 35.10
N ILE A 190 -8.70 -18.90 36.00
CA ILE A 190 -9.11 -18.97 37.41
C ILE A 190 -8.99 -17.61 38.10
N PHE A 191 -7.90 -16.87 37.84
CA PHE A 191 -7.64 -15.60 38.52
C PHE A 191 -8.20 -14.37 37.81
N THR A 192 -8.35 -14.41 36.48
CA THR A 192 -8.76 -13.25 35.67
C THR A 192 -10.16 -13.39 35.07
N ASN A 193 -10.72 -14.60 35.11
CA ASN A 193 -11.96 -14.99 34.42
C ASN A 193 -11.94 -14.68 32.92
N ARG A 194 -10.75 -14.69 32.30
CA ARG A 194 -10.51 -14.37 30.89
C ARG A 194 -9.44 -15.28 30.29
N ASN A 195 -9.56 -15.54 28.99
CA ASN A 195 -8.60 -16.31 28.22
C ASN A 195 -7.62 -15.36 27.51
N LEU A 196 -6.72 -14.74 28.30
CA LEU A 196 -5.88 -13.64 27.83
C LEU A 196 -4.92 -14.04 26.70
N LEU A 197 -4.42 -15.28 26.72
CA LEU A 197 -3.47 -15.74 25.70
C LEU A 197 -4.15 -15.97 24.36
N ASP A 198 -5.35 -16.55 24.37
CA ASP A 198 -6.16 -16.72 23.16
C ASP A 198 -6.58 -15.36 22.57
N GLU A 199 -7.03 -14.44 23.43
CA GLU A 199 -7.37 -13.07 23.00
C GLU A 199 -6.17 -12.37 22.32
N MET A 200 -4.98 -12.46 22.92
CA MET A 200 -3.74 -11.89 22.36
C MET A 200 -3.33 -12.54 21.03
N ALA A 201 -3.38 -13.88 20.94
CA ALA A 201 -3.06 -14.59 19.71
C ALA A 201 -3.99 -14.17 18.56
N HIS A 202 -5.28 -14.02 18.87
CA HIS A 202 -6.29 -13.53 17.93
C HIS A 202 -6.08 -12.07 17.50
N TRP A 203 -5.18 -11.27 18.08
CA TRP A 203 -4.93 -9.89 17.61
C TRP A 203 -4.01 -9.80 16.39
N VAL A 204 -3.19 -10.83 16.14
CA VAL A 204 -2.13 -10.81 15.12
C VAL A 204 -2.37 -11.78 13.97
N THR A 205 -3.46 -12.55 14.01
CA THR A 205 -3.91 -13.40 12.89
C THR A 205 -4.27 -12.52 11.68
N GLY A 206 -3.71 -12.85 10.52
CA GLY A 206 -3.93 -12.14 9.25
C GLY A 206 -3.12 -12.76 8.11
N ASP A 207 -3.50 -12.44 6.87
CA ASP A 207 -2.77 -12.85 5.66
C ASP A 207 -1.75 -11.79 5.26
N TRP A 208 -0.67 -11.72 6.05
CA TRP A 208 0.32 -10.67 5.89
C TRP A 208 1.23 -10.84 4.66
N GLU A 209 1.26 -12.03 4.07
CA GLU A 209 1.95 -12.29 2.79
C GLU A 209 1.20 -11.59 1.65
N SER A 210 -0.13 -11.76 1.57
CA SER A 210 -0.95 -11.01 0.62
C SER A 210 -0.86 -9.50 0.84
N PHE A 211 -0.73 -9.03 2.08
CA PHE A 211 -0.54 -7.61 2.38
C PHE A 211 0.78 -7.06 1.79
N GLU A 212 1.87 -7.83 1.86
CA GLU A 212 3.15 -7.50 1.22
C GLU A 212 3.01 -7.38 -0.30
N GLU A 213 2.36 -8.36 -0.93
CA GLU A 213 2.15 -8.35 -2.37
C GLU A 213 1.35 -7.12 -2.82
N CYS A 214 0.35 -6.72 -2.04
CA CYS A 214 -0.39 -5.49 -2.26
C CYS A 214 0.51 -4.24 -2.13
N ALA A 215 1.42 -4.20 -1.15
CA ALA A 215 2.38 -3.11 -1.01
C ALA A 215 3.25 -2.94 -2.26
N LYS A 216 3.82 -4.04 -2.77
CA LYS A 216 4.61 -4.07 -4.02
C LYS A 216 3.77 -3.69 -5.24
N GLY A 217 2.48 -4.03 -5.22
CA GLY A 217 1.52 -3.58 -6.22
C GLY A 217 1.46 -2.05 -6.34
N TRP A 218 1.49 -1.33 -5.22
CA TRP A 218 1.52 0.14 -5.21
C TRP A 218 2.81 0.72 -5.80
N GLU A 219 3.97 0.15 -5.44
CA GLU A 219 5.26 0.57 -6.02
C GLU A 219 5.31 0.34 -7.55
N SER A 220 4.75 -0.78 -8.01
CA SER A 220 4.64 -1.10 -9.43
C SER A 220 3.75 -0.10 -10.18
N LEU A 221 2.63 0.31 -9.58
CA LEU A 221 1.75 1.34 -10.12
C LEU A 221 2.42 2.73 -10.14
N ALA A 222 3.22 3.06 -9.12
CA ALA A 222 3.99 4.30 -9.10
C ALA A 222 4.99 4.35 -10.28
N THR A 223 5.79 3.29 -10.42
CA THR A 223 6.76 3.13 -11.52
C THR A 223 6.07 3.19 -12.88
N PHE A 224 4.92 2.53 -13.02
CA PHE A 224 4.10 2.58 -14.23
C PHE A 224 3.73 4.03 -14.60
N CYS A 225 3.19 4.81 -13.66
CA CYS A 225 2.83 6.21 -13.88
C CYS A 225 4.03 7.06 -14.30
N SER A 226 5.20 6.82 -13.69
CA SER A 226 6.46 7.49 -14.03
C SER A 226 6.89 7.22 -15.47
N ASN A 227 6.86 5.94 -15.88
CA ASN A 227 7.24 5.51 -17.23
C ASN A 227 6.30 6.09 -18.30
N VAL A 228 4.98 6.06 -18.06
CA VAL A 228 4.02 6.70 -18.97
C VAL A 228 4.25 8.21 -19.07
N SER A 229 4.45 8.90 -17.93
CA SER A 229 4.74 10.34 -17.93
C SER A 229 6.00 10.68 -18.73
N THR A 230 7.05 9.86 -18.59
CA THR A 230 8.33 10.01 -19.29
C THR A 230 8.18 9.83 -20.80
N ASN A 231 7.43 8.81 -21.24
CA ASN A 231 7.12 8.58 -22.65
C ASN A 231 6.37 9.76 -23.25
N LEU A 232 5.28 10.19 -22.60
CA LEU A 232 4.46 11.30 -23.07
C LEU A 232 5.25 12.62 -23.11
N SER A 233 6.07 12.91 -22.10
CA SER A 233 6.90 14.11 -22.07
C SER A 233 7.96 14.08 -23.17
N THR A 234 8.59 12.94 -23.40
CA THR A 234 9.56 12.74 -24.48
C THR A 234 8.91 12.93 -25.85
N GLY A 235 7.74 12.33 -26.07
CA GLY A 235 6.98 12.49 -27.30
C GLY A 235 6.50 13.93 -27.54
N ASN A 236 5.96 14.59 -26.51
CA ASN A 236 5.51 15.98 -26.58
C ASN A 236 6.66 16.94 -26.94
N ASN A 237 7.85 16.68 -26.39
CA ASN A 237 9.06 17.44 -26.74
C ASN A 237 9.53 17.16 -28.17
N ALA A 238 9.50 15.90 -28.61
CA ALA A 238 9.84 15.55 -29.99
C ALA A 238 8.89 16.20 -31.02
N LEU A 239 7.58 16.18 -30.75
CA LEU A 239 6.55 16.77 -31.62
C LEU A 239 6.77 18.28 -31.83
N SER A 240 7.33 18.97 -30.84
CA SER A 240 7.59 20.41 -30.96
C SER A 240 8.66 20.81 -31.98
N VAL A 241 9.43 19.85 -32.49
CA VAL A 241 10.40 20.09 -33.58
C VAL A 241 9.67 20.31 -34.92
N SER A 242 8.53 19.64 -35.11
CA SER A 242 7.81 19.57 -36.38
C SER A 242 6.42 20.23 -36.37
N TRP A 243 5.89 20.54 -35.19
CA TRP A 243 4.65 21.29 -35.03
C TRP A 243 4.87 22.58 -34.22
N ASN A 244 4.67 23.72 -34.88
CA ASN A 244 4.81 25.08 -34.35
C ASN A 244 3.62 25.95 -34.75
N GLY A 245 3.09 26.70 -33.79
CA GLY A 245 1.88 27.49 -33.94
C GLY A 245 1.18 27.66 -32.59
N ASN A 246 0.20 28.54 -32.51
CA ASN A 246 -0.58 28.75 -31.29
C ASN A 246 -1.33 27.47 -30.86
N ALA A 247 -1.81 26.67 -31.81
CA ALA A 247 -2.42 25.36 -31.56
C ALA A 247 -1.41 24.35 -31.02
N ALA A 248 -0.21 24.29 -31.63
CA ALA A 248 0.87 23.41 -31.17
C ALA A 248 1.28 23.73 -29.72
N ASP A 249 1.33 25.01 -29.36
CA ASP A 249 1.69 25.43 -28.00
C ASP A 249 0.57 25.16 -27.00
N SER A 250 -0.68 25.32 -27.41
CA SER A 250 -1.83 24.92 -26.59
C SER A 250 -1.82 23.42 -26.30
N ALA A 251 -1.55 22.60 -27.33
CA ALA A 251 -1.40 21.15 -27.20
C ALA A 251 -0.20 20.80 -26.31
N TRP A 252 0.95 21.45 -26.50
CA TRP A 252 2.14 21.19 -25.69
C TRP A 252 1.87 21.43 -24.20
N HIS A 253 1.24 22.56 -23.84
CA HIS A 253 0.88 22.86 -22.45
C HIS A 253 -0.16 21.90 -21.88
N TYR A 254 -1.11 21.46 -22.71
CA TYR A 254 -2.09 20.45 -22.34
C TYR A 254 -1.40 19.13 -21.94
N PHE A 255 -0.54 18.60 -22.82
CA PHE A 255 0.15 17.33 -22.56
C PHE A 255 1.19 17.46 -21.45
N ASP A 256 1.88 18.59 -21.31
CA ASP A 256 2.77 18.87 -20.18
C ASP A 256 2.00 18.82 -18.84
N SER A 257 0.81 19.43 -18.81
CA SER A 257 -0.09 19.37 -17.65
C SER A 257 -0.56 17.93 -17.37
N LEU A 258 -0.91 17.16 -18.41
CA LEU A 258 -1.30 15.76 -18.26
C LEU A 258 -0.15 14.89 -17.73
N THR A 259 1.08 15.09 -18.22
CA THR A 259 2.28 14.39 -17.73
C THR A 259 2.57 14.72 -16.27
N SER A 260 2.34 15.99 -15.86
CA SER A 260 2.43 16.41 -14.46
C SER A 260 1.40 15.70 -13.59
N LYS A 261 0.15 15.54 -14.07
CA LYS A 261 -0.87 14.75 -13.36
C LYS A 261 -0.51 13.27 -13.22
N LEU A 262 0.20 12.68 -14.18
CA LEU A 262 0.69 11.31 -14.04
C LEU A 262 1.82 11.21 -12.99
N LYS A 263 2.69 12.23 -12.87
CA LYS A 263 3.70 12.29 -11.80
C LYS A 263 3.08 12.46 -10.41
N GLU A 264 2.05 13.29 -10.29
CA GLU A 264 1.29 13.40 -9.03
C GLU A 264 0.65 12.05 -8.62
N ALA A 265 0.23 11.22 -9.59
CA ALA A 265 -0.24 9.86 -9.34
C ALA A 265 0.89 8.87 -8.99
N GLU A 266 2.08 9.02 -9.59
CA GLU A 266 3.28 8.28 -9.15
C GLU A 266 3.56 8.56 -7.66
N GLU A 267 3.59 9.83 -7.26
CA GLU A 267 3.81 10.23 -5.86
C GLU A 267 2.72 9.66 -4.94
N ALA A 268 1.47 9.60 -5.40
CA ALA A 268 0.36 8.99 -4.67
C ALA A 268 0.61 7.51 -4.36
N PHE A 269 0.94 6.73 -5.39
CA PHE A 269 1.15 5.30 -5.26
C PHE A 269 2.43 4.99 -4.48
N SER A 270 3.49 5.79 -4.64
CA SER A 270 4.71 5.69 -3.84
C SER A 270 4.44 5.99 -2.36
N THR A 271 3.59 6.97 -2.07
CA THR A 271 3.15 7.27 -0.70
C THR A 271 2.35 6.11 -0.10
N LEU A 272 1.45 5.49 -0.86
CA LEU A 272 0.73 4.28 -0.41
C LEU A 272 1.66 3.12 -0.12
N TYR A 273 2.66 2.87 -0.99
CA TYR A 273 3.69 1.88 -0.73
C TYR A 273 4.43 2.14 0.59
N SER A 274 4.89 3.38 0.80
CA SER A 274 5.55 3.81 2.04
C SER A 274 4.64 3.62 3.28
N HIS A 275 3.36 3.93 3.15
CA HIS A 275 2.37 3.71 4.19
C HIS A 275 2.20 2.22 4.54
N TYR A 276 2.17 1.32 3.55
CA TYR A 276 2.08 -0.12 3.79
C TYR A 276 3.32 -0.66 4.49
N ASN A 277 4.51 -0.21 4.09
CA ASN A 277 5.76 -0.55 4.78
C ASN A 277 5.75 -0.08 6.24
N LYS A 278 5.28 1.15 6.49
CA LYS A 278 5.14 1.67 7.85
C LYS A 278 4.16 0.84 8.68
N ILE A 279 3.02 0.41 8.12
CA ILE A 279 2.09 -0.48 8.80
C ILE A 279 2.78 -1.80 9.17
N ALA A 280 3.48 -2.41 8.22
CA ALA A 280 4.20 -3.67 8.43
C ALA A 280 5.26 -3.56 9.54
N GLU A 281 6.05 -2.49 9.54
CA GLU A 281 7.04 -2.22 10.59
C GLU A 281 6.40 -2.08 11.98
N GLN A 282 5.30 -1.34 12.08
CA GLN A 282 4.59 -1.16 13.34
C GLN A 282 3.99 -2.46 13.85
N ILE A 283 3.45 -3.30 12.95
CA ILE A 283 2.89 -4.61 13.29
C ILE A 283 4.00 -5.58 13.74
N ALA A 284 5.15 -5.58 13.08
CA ALA A 284 6.30 -6.37 13.51
C ALA A 284 6.78 -5.94 14.91
N GLY A 285 6.82 -4.64 15.18
CA GLY A 285 7.12 -4.08 16.50
C GLY A 285 6.09 -4.48 17.56
N PHE A 286 4.81 -4.45 17.22
CA PHE A 286 3.73 -4.90 18.11
C PHE A 286 3.83 -6.40 18.41
N VAL A 287 4.11 -7.24 17.42
CA VAL A 287 4.27 -8.69 17.63
C VAL A 287 5.47 -8.98 18.53
N ASN A 288 6.57 -8.23 18.39
CA ASN A 288 7.71 -8.32 19.33
C ASN A 288 7.28 -8.05 20.77
N HIS A 289 6.53 -6.96 20.96
CA HIS A 289 6.00 -6.59 22.26
C HIS A 289 5.07 -7.67 22.81
N LEU A 290 4.18 -8.20 21.97
CA LEU A 290 3.26 -9.27 22.33
C LEU A 290 4.01 -10.54 22.75
N LYS A 291 5.06 -10.93 22.01
CA LYS A 291 5.91 -12.08 22.36
C LYS A 291 6.54 -11.91 23.74
N ALA A 292 7.07 -10.72 24.03
CA ALA A 292 7.66 -10.42 25.34
C ALA A 292 6.62 -10.47 26.46
N VAL A 293 5.45 -9.87 26.24
CA VAL A 293 4.33 -9.86 27.19
C VAL A 293 3.83 -11.27 27.49
N VAL A 294 3.56 -12.07 26.45
CA VAL A 294 3.10 -13.46 26.62
C VAL A 294 4.12 -14.29 27.38
N SER A 295 5.41 -14.18 27.05
CA SER A 295 6.47 -14.93 27.76
C SER A 295 6.48 -14.60 29.26
N LEU A 296 6.35 -13.33 29.62
CA LEU A 296 6.30 -12.90 31.02
C LEU A 296 5.02 -13.37 31.74
N ILE A 297 3.87 -13.37 31.04
CA ILE A 297 2.61 -13.87 31.60
C ILE A 297 2.73 -15.37 31.90
N VAL A 298 3.31 -16.14 30.98
CA VAL A 298 3.56 -17.57 31.12
C VAL A 298 4.48 -17.84 32.31
N ASP A 299 5.61 -17.14 32.42
CA ASP A 299 6.55 -17.27 33.54
C ASP A 299 5.85 -17.01 34.89
N LEU A 300 5.07 -15.94 34.98
CA LEU A 300 4.32 -15.60 36.19
C LEU A 300 3.26 -16.65 36.52
N ALA A 301 2.54 -17.17 35.53
CA ALA A 301 1.53 -18.20 35.71
C ALA A 301 2.15 -19.52 36.22
N LEU A 302 3.31 -19.92 35.70
CA LEU A 302 4.06 -21.07 36.19
C LEU A 302 4.50 -20.91 37.66
N ILE A 303 4.97 -19.71 38.04
CA ILE A 303 5.34 -19.44 39.44
C ILE A 303 4.11 -19.46 40.34
N ILE A 304 2.99 -18.86 39.91
CA ILE A 304 1.72 -18.93 40.65
C ILE A 304 1.28 -20.38 40.87
N ALA A 305 1.40 -21.24 39.86
CA ALA A 305 1.09 -22.66 39.96
C ALA A 305 1.86 -23.33 41.11
N LEU A 306 3.18 -23.14 41.13
CA LEU A 306 4.07 -23.68 42.15
C LEU A 306 3.73 -23.14 43.54
N GLU A 307 3.49 -21.84 43.67
CA GLU A 307 3.13 -21.21 44.93
C GLU A 307 1.77 -21.65 45.47
N MET A 308 0.77 -21.90 44.61
CA MET A 308 -0.52 -22.45 45.04
C MET A 308 -0.37 -23.85 45.65
N ILE A 309 0.46 -24.70 45.04
CA ILE A 309 0.77 -26.03 45.58
C ILE A 309 1.43 -25.90 46.96
N LEU A 310 2.41 -25.00 47.10
CA LEU A 310 3.08 -24.76 48.38
C LEU A 310 2.12 -24.18 49.44
N ALA A 311 1.27 -23.22 49.07
CA ALA A 311 0.31 -22.58 49.96
C ALA A 311 -0.72 -23.59 50.48
N SER A 312 -1.23 -24.46 49.62
CA SER A 312 -2.18 -25.52 50.00
C SER A 312 -1.57 -26.49 51.03
N LYS A 313 -0.31 -26.91 50.83
CA LYS A 313 0.42 -27.76 51.77
C LYS A 313 0.65 -27.07 53.12
N ALA A 314 1.05 -25.79 53.10
CA ALA A 314 1.27 -25.02 54.32
C ALA A 314 -0.04 -24.81 55.12
N ALA A 315 -1.14 -24.51 54.44
CA ALA A 315 -2.45 -24.28 55.05
C ALA A 315 -3.02 -25.51 55.78
N ALA A 316 -2.65 -26.72 55.36
CA ALA A 316 -3.04 -27.97 56.02
C ALA A 316 -2.35 -28.21 57.37
N SER A 317 -1.39 -27.36 57.76
CA SER A 317 -0.66 -27.47 59.04
C SER A 317 -1.06 -26.37 60.01
N VAL A 318 -1.23 -26.73 61.29
CA VAL A 318 -1.67 -25.79 62.36
C VAL A 318 -0.70 -24.61 62.55
N VAL A 319 0.58 -24.77 62.21
CA VAL A 319 1.63 -23.73 62.31
C VAL A 319 1.90 -23.02 60.98
N GLY A 320 1.41 -23.55 59.86
CA GLY A 320 1.71 -23.04 58.51
C GLY A 320 0.77 -21.94 58.01
N ALA A 321 -0.25 -21.55 58.79
CA ALA A 321 -1.22 -20.53 58.38
C ALA A 321 -0.58 -19.16 58.01
N PRO A 322 0.41 -18.62 58.75
CA PRO A 322 1.08 -17.37 58.35
C PRO A 322 1.87 -17.51 57.04
N ALA A 323 2.51 -18.67 56.82
CA ALA A 323 3.25 -18.94 55.59
C ALA A 323 2.32 -19.05 54.37
N ALA A 324 1.15 -19.71 54.54
CA ALA A 324 0.13 -19.77 53.51
C ALA A 324 -0.41 -18.36 53.15
N ALA A 325 -0.66 -17.51 54.13
CA ALA A 325 -1.12 -16.13 53.89
C ALA A 325 -0.09 -15.29 53.12
N ALA A 326 1.21 -15.41 53.45
CA ALA A 326 2.27 -14.73 52.73
C ALA A 326 2.37 -15.19 51.25
N LEU A 327 2.25 -16.49 50.99
CA LEU A 327 2.22 -17.03 49.63
C LEU A 327 1.01 -16.53 48.85
N MET A 328 -0.18 -16.49 49.47
CA MET A 328 -1.38 -15.94 48.81
C MET A 328 -1.25 -14.45 48.47
N ALA A 329 -0.60 -13.66 49.32
CA ALA A 329 -0.30 -12.26 49.00
C ALA A 329 0.68 -12.15 47.81
N ALA A 330 1.70 -13.02 47.75
CA ALA A 330 2.64 -13.08 46.65
C ALA A 330 1.98 -13.50 45.33
N ILE A 331 1.02 -14.43 45.37
CA ILE A 331 0.20 -14.83 44.23
C ILE A 331 -0.64 -13.64 43.74
N ALA A 332 -1.35 -12.95 44.64
CA ALA A 332 -2.18 -11.80 44.29
C ALA A 332 -1.37 -10.69 43.58
N TYR A 333 -0.15 -10.41 44.05
CA TYR A 333 0.75 -9.46 43.38
C TYR A 333 1.09 -9.89 41.94
N LYS A 334 1.38 -11.17 41.71
CA LYS A 334 1.70 -11.69 40.37
C LYS A 334 0.49 -11.65 39.44
N VAL A 335 -0.72 -11.90 39.95
CA VAL A 335 -1.96 -11.74 39.18
C VAL A 335 -2.15 -10.28 38.73
N VAL A 336 -1.94 -9.31 39.64
CA VAL A 336 -1.98 -7.88 39.29
C VAL A 336 -0.93 -7.56 38.20
N ARG A 337 0.25 -8.17 38.28
CA ARG A 337 1.29 -8.01 37.25
C ARG A 337 0.84 -8.58 35.89
N ILE A 338 0.23 -9.76 35.84
CA ILE A 338 -0.33 -10.34 34.61
C ILE A 338 -1.37 -9.40 33.99
N ILE A 339 -2.28 -8.85 34.79
CA ILE A 339 -3.28 -7.87 34.32
C ILE A 339 -2.59 -6.62 33.74
N SER A 340 -1.56 -6.09 34.40
CA SER A 340 -0.83 -4.92 33.90
C SER A 340 -0.09 -5.19 32.58
N LEU A 341 0.43 -6.40 32.40
CA LEU A 341 1.08 -6.82 31.16
C LEU A 341 0.08 -6.92 30.01
N HIS A 342 -1.11 -7.48 30.28
CA HIS A 342 -2.21 -7.49 29.31
C HIS A 342 -2.63 -6.08 28.89
N GLN A 343 -2.82 -5.16 29.85
CA GLN A 343 -3.17 -3.76 29.57
C GLN A 343 -2.08 -3.04 28.75
N SER A 344 -0.81 -3.36 28.99
CA SER A 344 0.30 -2.84 28.17
C SER A 344 0.19 -3.31 26.71
N ALA A 345 -0.21 -4.57 26.47
CA ALA A 345 -0.43 -5.08 25.12
C ALA A 345 -1.68 -4.42 24.46
N GLU A 346 -2.78 -4.24 25.19
CA GLU A 346 -3.96 -3.50 24.70
C GLU A 346 -3.59 -2.05 24.31
N THR A 347 -2.77 -1.38 25.11
CA THR A 347 -2.31 -0.01 24.84
C THR A 347 -1.49 0.06 23.55
N ALA A 348 -0.61 -0.92 23.33
CA ALA A 348 0.16 -1.01 22.08
C ALA A 348 -0.75 -1.28 20.87
N LEU A 349 -1.77 -2.13 21.02
CA LEU A 349 -2.77 -2.39 19.98
C LEU A 349 -3.57 -1.12 19.62
N LEU A 350 -3.98 -0.33 20.62
CA LEU A 350 -4.64 0.96 20.38
C LEU A 350 -3.73 1.93 19.62
N GLY A 351 -2.44 1.96 19.93
CA GLY A 351 -1.44 2.74 19.18
C GLY A 351 -1.36 2.35 17.69
N LEU A 352 -1.48 1.06 17.39
CA LEU A 352 -1.58 0.58 16.00
C LEU A 352 -2.85 1.08 15.32
N PHE A 353 -4.01 1.01 15.96
CA PHE A 353 -5.26 1.52 15.38
C PHE A 353 -5.21 3.02 15.10
N VAL A 354 -4.59 3.81 15.98
CA VAL A 354 -4.38 5.25 15.72
C VAL A 354 -3.51 5.45 14.48
N THR A 355 -2.43 4.67 14.35
CA THR A 355 -1.53 4.76 13.18
C THR A 355 -2.23 4.34 11.89
N LEU A 356 -3.01 3.25 11.92
CA LEU A 356 -3.80 2.77 10.78
C LEU A 356 -4.83 3.81 10.34
N ASN A 357 -5.56 4.42 11.28
CA ASN A 357 -6.54 5.46 10.95
C ASN A 357 -5.89 6.71 10.37
N ALA A 358 -4.72 7.13 10.89
CA ALA A 358 -3.97 8.24 10.33
C ALA A 358 -3.54 7.95 8.89
N ILE A 359 -3.05 6.73 8.62
CA ILE A 359 -2.65 6.29 7.28
C ILE A 359 -3.84 6.16 6.34
N ARG A 360 -4.97 5.64 6.83
CA ARG A 360 -6.22 5.55 6.09
C ARG A 360 -6.63 6.93 5.60
N GLN A 361 -6.64 7.92 6.50
CA GLN A 361 -7.01 9.28 6.19
C GLN A 361 -6.07 9.90 5.14
N THR A 362 -4.75 9.87 5.37
CA THR A 362 -3.78 10.50 4.45
C THR A 362 -3.73 9.81 3.08
N GLY A 363 -3.80 8.48 3.04
CA GLY A 363 -3.87 7.72 1.78
C GLY A 363 -5.12 8.06 0.97
N THR A 364 -6.27 8.10 1.64
CA THR A 364 -7.55 8.46 1.03
C THR A 364 -7.54 9.87 0.49
N GLU A 365 -7.07 10.84 1.27
CA GLU A 365 -7.00 12.24 0.85
C GLU A 365 -6.13 12.40 -0.41
N HIS A 366 -4.97 11.73 -0.46
CA HIS A 366 -4.08 11.82 -1.62
C HIS A 366 -4.70 11.20 -2.88
N LEU A 367 -5.30 10.02 -2.79
CA LEU A 367 -6.00 9.41 -3.94
C LEU A 367 -7.22 10.24 -4.38
N GLU A 368 -7.99 10.79 -3.44
CA GLU A 368 -9.12 11.66 -3.78
C GLU A 368 -8.67 12.95 -4.48
N GLN A 369 -7.56 13.54 -4.06
CA GLN A 369 -6.96 14.67 -4.76
C GLN A 369 -6.58 14.29 -6.18
N GLN A 370 -5.98 13.10 -6.40
CA GLN A 370 -5.67 12.62 -7.75
C GLN A 370 -6.94 12.41 -8.60
N ILE A 371 -7.96 11.75 -8.05
CA ILE A 371 -9.24 11.54 -8.73
C ILE A 371 -9.86 12.88 -9.13
N ARG A 372 -9.89 13.87 -8.23
CA ARG A 372 -10.42 15.21 -8.54
C ARG A 372 -9.58 15.89 -9.61
N ALA A 373 -8.25 15.89 -9.45
CA ALA A 373 -7.33 16.51 -10.39
C ALA A 373 -7.49 15.98 -11.82
N ILE A 374 -7.64 14.66 -12.00
CA ILE A 374 -7.81 14.07 -13.34
C ILE A 374 -9.26 14.15 -13.85
N ARG A 375 -10.27 14.13 -12.97
CA ARG A 375 -11.67 14.27 -13.36
C ARG A 375 -11.96 15.69 -13.85
N ASP A 376 -11.37 16.67 -13.20
CA ASP A 376 -11.55 18.09 -13.50
C ASP A 376 -10.54 18.54 -14.59
N PHE A 377 -9.64 17.65 -15.02
CA PHE A 377 -8.72 17.88 -16.12
C PHE A 377 -9.50 18.02 -17.44
N PRO A 378 -9.16 18.99 -18.31
CA PRO A 378 -9.88 19.18 -19.55
C PRO A 378 -9.78 17.94 -20.44
N VAL A 379 -10.93 17.44 -20.91
CA VAL A 379 -11.01 16.31 -21.84
C VAL A 379 -11.38 16.84 -23.23
N PRO A 380 -10.55 16.58 -24.26
CA PRO A 380 -10.85 16.90 -25.65
C PRO A 380 -12.21 16.32 -26.09
N GLY A 381 -13.00 17.06 -26.86
CA GLY A 381 -14.35 16.69 -27.26
C GLY A 381 -15.43 16.85 -26.17
N LYS A 382 -15.09 17.44 -25.01
CA LYS A 382 -16.05 17.76 -23.94
C LYS A 382 -15.88 19.17 -23.38
N SER A 383 -14.72 19.45 -22.81
CA SER A 383 -14.43 20.72 -22.13
C SER A 383 -13.43 21.58 -22.91
N TYR A 384 -12.79 20.99 -23.91
CA TYR A 384 -11.89 21.62 -24.85
C TYR A 384 -12.13 20.96 -26.22
N ASP A 385 -12.24 21.76 -27.28
CA ASP A 385 -12.17 21.28 -28.66
C ASP A 385 -11.08 22.09 -29.34
N HIS A 386 -10.22 21.40 -30.09
CA HIS A 386 -9.40 22.06 -31.07
C HIS A 386 -10.35 22.60 -32.15
N LYS A 387 -10.45 23.92 -32.31
CA LYS A 387 -11.35 24.61 -33.25
C LYS A 387 -11.33 24.10 -34.70
N ALA A 388 -10.34 23.30 -35.07
CA ALA A 388 -10.26 22.68 -36.40
C ALA A 388 -11.11 21.42 -36.56
N VAL A 389 -11.46 20.73 -35.47
CA VAL A 389 -11.95 19.34 -35.50
C VAL A 389 -13.04 19.05 -34.49
#